data_AF-A0A090QPS8-F1
#
_entry.id   AF-A0A090QPS8-F1
#
_cell.length_a   1.000
_cell.length_b   1.000
_cell.length_c   1.000
_cell.angle_alpha   90.00
_cell.angle_beta   90.00
_cell.angle_gamma   90.00
#
_symmetry.space_group_name_H-M   'P 1'
#
loop_
_entity.id
_entity.type
_entity.pdbx_description
1 polymer ?
#
loop_
_entity_poly.entity_id
_entity_poly.type
_entity_poly.pdbx_seq_one_letter_code
_entity_poly.pdbx_strand_id
1 'polypeptide(L)'
;MIAYGDADAMLAGGAEKASTPLGMGGFAAAKALSTRNDDPQAASRPWDKDRDGFVLGDGAGMMMLEEYEHAKARGAKIYAELVGFGMSGDAYHMTSPSADGSGGALAMEAAIRDAGINADQIGYINAHGTSTPAGDVAETLGIKRAMGAAADKVMVSSTKSMTGHLLGAAGSVESIISVMSLVDQAVPQQST
;
A
#
# COMPACT_ATOMS: atom_id res chain seq x y z
N MET A 1 11.51 -17.20 1.98
CA MET A 1 12.97 -17.29 1.88
C MET A 1 13.60 -17.18 3.26
N ILE A 2 13.67 -15.99 3.89
CA ILE A 2 14.29 -15.86 5.22
C ILE A 2 13.60 -16.74 6.28
N ALA A 3 12.29 -16.60 6.46
CA ALA A 3 11.52 -17.42 7.41
C ALA A 3 11.56 -18.93 7.11
N TYR A 4 11.95 -19.34 5.90
CA TYR A 4 12.09 -20.74 5.49
C TYR A 4 13.54 -21.23 5.53
N GLY A 5 14.51 -20.37 5.89
CA GLY A 5 15.94 -20.71 5.96
C GLY A 5 16.68 -20.70 4.62
N ASP A 6 16.09 -20.16 3.54
CA ASP A 6 16.75 -20.09 2.23
C ASP A 6 17.80 -18.97 2.14
N ALA A 7 17.72 -17.98 3.02
CA ALA A 7 18.62 -16.83 3.07
C ALA A 7 18.61 -16.18 4.46
N ASP A 8 19.74 -15.65 4.92
CA ASP A 8 19.81 -14.89 6.17
C ASP A 8 19.47 -13.40 5.99
N ALA A 9 19.66 -12.87 4.77
CA ALA A 9 19.37 -11.49 4.43
C ALA A 9 18.90 -11.36 2.97
N MET A 10 17.98 -10.44 2.70
CA MET A 10 17.50 -10.12 1.37
C MET A 10 17.28 -8.62 1.18
N LEU A 11 17.77 -8.11 0.05
CA LEU A 11 17.36 -6.81 -0.45
C LEU A 11 16.08 -6.98 -1.27
N ALA A 12 14.95 -6.52 -0.75
CA ALA A 12 13.63 -6.70 -1.34
C ALA A 12 12.95 -5.36 -1.60
N GLY A 13 12.23 -5.23 -2.71
CA GLY A 13 11.58 -3.98 -3.07
C GLY A 13 11.15 -3.94 -4.54
N GLY A 14 10.85 -2.74 -5.02
CA GLY A 14 10.38 -2.50 -6.38
C GLY A 14 10.89 -1.18 -6.92
N ALA A 15 11.03 -1.11 -8.24
CA ALA A 15 11.39 0.10 -8.98
C ALA A 15 10.47 0.21 -10.20
N GLU A 16 10.08 1.44 -10.54
CA GLU A 16 9.20 1.71 -11.66
C GLU A 16 9.58 3.02 -12.35
N LYS A 17 9.54 2.99 -13.69
CA LYS A 17 9.64 4.17 -14.55
C LYS A 17 8.64 4.02 -15.69
N ALA A 18 7.40 4.42 -15.45
CA ALA A 18 6.30 4.25 -16.40
C ALA A 18 5.83 5.57 -17.04
N SER A 19 6.39 6.72 -16.64
CA SER A 19 6.18 8.06 -17.23
C SER A 19 6.69 8.22 -18.68
N THR A 20 6.51 7.20 -19.52
CA THR A 20 6.85 7.23 -20.95
C THR A 20 5.60 7.58 -21.75
N PRO A 21 5.73 8.04 -23.02
CA PRO A 21 4.58 8.24 -23.88
C PRO A 21 3.69 7.00 -24.01
N LEU A 22 4.30 5.80 -24.00
CA LEU A 22 3.56 4.54 -24.05
C LEU A 22 2.79 4.28 -22.74
N GLY A 23 3.44 4.43 -21.59
CA GLY A 23 2.78 4.21 -20.29
C GLY A 23 1.64 5.20 -20.05
N MET A 24 1.91 6.49 -20.26
CA MET A 24 0.89 7.54 -20.17
C MET A 24 -0.26 7.30 -21.16
N GLY A 25 0.05 6.98 -22.43
CA GLY A 25 -0.95 6.71 -23.45
C GLY A 25 -1.81 5.49 -23.13
N GLY A 26 -1.21 4.42 -22.61
CA GLY A 26 -1.91 3.20 -22.22
C GLY A 26 -2.89 3.44 -21.06
N PHE A 27 -2.45 4.06 -19.97
CA PHE A 27 -3.31 4.33 -18.82
C PHE A 27 -4.37 5.41 -19.12
N ALA A 28 -4.06 6.39 -19.97
CA ALA A 28 -5.04 7.36 -20.46
C ALA A 28 -6.13 6.68 -21.31
N ALA A 29 -5.74 5.77 -22.23
CA ALA A 29 -6.69 5.01 -23.05
C ALA A 29 -7.60 4.11 -22.20
N ALA A 30 -7.09 3.56 -21.10
CA ALA A 30 -7.84 2.81 -20.12
C ALA A 30 -8.72 3.67 -19.18
N LYS A 31 -8.63 5.01 -19.29
CA LYS A 31 -9.30 5.98 -18.40
C LYS A 31 -8.96 5.78 -16.91
N ALA A 32 -7.72 5.39 -16.63
CA ALA A 32 -7.25 5.14 -15.28
C ALA A 32 -6.57 6.35 -14.62
N LEU A 33 -6.05 7.27 -15.45
CA LEU A 33 -5.38 8.49 -14.99
C LEU A 33 -6.37 9.61 -14.67
N SER A 34 -6.04 10.42 -13.66
CA SER A 34 -6.67 11.72 -13.48
C SER A 34 -6.48 12.59 -14.72
N THR A 35 -7.47 13.42 -15.04
CA THR A 35 -7.47 14.36 -16.16
C THR A 35 -7.47 15.83 -15.71
N ARG A 36 -7.24 16.08 -14.42
CA ARG A 36 -7.14 17.41 -13.79
C ARG A 36 -5.82 18.10 -14.15
N ASN A 37 -5.70 18.51 -15.41
CA ASN A 37 -4.50 19.14 -15.95
C ASN A 37 -4.33 20.61 -15.53
N ASP A 38 -5.43 21.25 -15.12
CA ASP A 38 -5.49 22.64 -14.67
C ASP A 38 -5.02 22.82 -13.22
N ASP A 39 -5.13 21.78 -12.39
CA ASP A 39 -4.66 21.76 -11.02
C ASP A 39 -4.01 20.40 -10.65
N PRO A 40 -2.79 20.14 -11.16
CA PRO A 40 -2.13 18.85 -11.00
C PRO A 40 -1.72 18.54 -9.55
N GLN A 41 -1.49 19.56 -8.71
CA GLN A 41 -1.13 19.36 -7.30
C GLN A 41 -2.30 18.81 -6.49
N ALA A 42 -3.54 19.09 -6.92
CA ALA A 42 -4.75 18.61 -6.28
C ALA A 42 -5.37 17.39 -6.99
N ALA A 43 -4.69 16.81 -7.99
CA ALA A 43 -5.22 15.70 -8.79
C ALA A 43 -5.26 14.38 -8.00
N SER A 44 -4.23 14.07 -7.21
CA SER A 44 -4.19 12.86 -6.38
C SER A 44 -4.87 13.12 -5.05
N ARG A 45 -6.13 12.72 -4.95
CA ARG A 45 -7.01 12.95 -3.79
C ARG A 45 -7.78 11.68 -3.41
N PRO A 46 -7.12 10.70 -2.79
CA PRO A 46 -7.76 9.46 -2.36
C PRO A 46 -9.02 9.71 -1.52
N TRP A 47 -10.07 8.95 -1.76
CA TRP A 47 -11.39 9.05 -1.11
C TRP A 47 -12.16 10.37 -1.25
N ASP A 48 -11.57 11.44 -1.80
CA ASP A 48 -12.28 12.68 -2.07
C ASP A 48 -13.39 12.45 -3.10
N LYS A 49 -14.52 13.14 -2.92
CA LYS A 49 -15.71 12.99 -3.78
C LYS A 49 -15.45 13.35 -5.25
N ASP A 50 -14.46 14.22 -5.51
CA ASP A 50 -14.15 14.77 -6.83
C ASP A 50 -12.89 14.12 -7.44
N ARG A 51 -12.47 12.95 -6.92
CA ARG A 51 -11.39 12.14 -7.50
C ARG A 51 -11.80 11.53 -8.84
N ASP A 52 -10.89 11.50 -9.81
CA ASP A 52 -11.18 11.11 -11.19
C ASP A 52 -10.18 10.09 -11.78
N GLY A 53 -9.23 9.59 -11.00
CA GLY A 53 -8.22 8.64 -11.44
C GLY A 53 -6.92 8.82 -10.69
N PHE A 54 -5.97 7.91 -10.90
CA PHE A 54 -4.67 8.01 -10.22
C PHE A 54 -3.73 8.99 -10.94
N VAL A 55 -2.77 9.57 -10.21
CA VAL A 55 -1.65 10.32 -10.78
C VAL A 55 -0.45 9.39 -10.88
N LEU A 56 0.14 9.22 -12.07
CA LEU A 56 1.29 8.33 -12.26
C LEU A 56 2.55 8.92 -11.61
N GLY A 57 3.25 8.10 -10.82
CA GLY A 57 4.57 8.43 -10.27
C GLY A 57 5.64 7.42 -10.72
N ASP A 58 6.89 7.83 -10.62
CA ASP A 58 8.05 6.95 -10.82
C ASP A 58 8.90 6.91 -9.54
N GLY A 59 9.65 5.83 -9.34
CA GLY A 59 10.56 5.74 -8.21
C GLY A 59 10.97 4.31 -7.88
N ALA A 60 11.66 4.16 -6.75
CA ALA A 60 12.05 2.86 -6.23
C ALA A 60 12.08 2.88 -4.70
N GLY A 61 11.76 1.76 -4.08
CA GLY A 61 11.92 1.52 -2.66
C GLY A 61 12.56 0.16 -2.45
N MET A 62 13.56 0.09 -1.58
CA MET A 62 14.23 -1.16 -1.21
C MET A 62 14.39 -1.24 0.30
N MET A 63 14.13 -2.42 0.85
CA MET A 63 14.34 -2.74 2.27
C MET A 63 15.34 -3.89 2.38
N MET A 64 16.24 -3.76 3.35
CA MET A 64 17.05 -4.89 3.80
C MET A 64 16.22 -5.66 4.85
N LEU A 65 15.79 -6.86 4.50
CA LEU A 65 15.18 -7.81 5.41
C LEU A 65 16.25 -8.79 5.88
N GLU A 66 16.24 -9.17 7.14
CA GLU A 66 17.30 -9.98 7.73
C GLU A 66 16.73 -10.86 8.85
N GLU A 67 17.28 -12.06 8.99
CA GLU A 67 17.01 -12.94 10.13
C GLU A 67 17.46 -12.24 11.43
N TYR A 68 16.64 -12.35 12.47
CA TYR A 68 16.78 -11.53 13.68
C TYR A 68 18.08 -11.78 14.44
N GLU A 69 18.47 -13.04 14.63
CA GLU A 69 19.71 -13.37 15.33
C GLU A 69 20.95 -13.03 14.51
N HIS A 70 20.90 -13.19 13.19
CA HIS A 70 21.94 -12.76 12.25
C HIS A 70 22.14 -11.23 12.32
N ALA A 71 21.04 -10.46 12.25
CA ALA A 71 21.08 -9.01 12.39
C ALA A 71 21.67 -8.56 13.75
N LYS A 72 21.26 -9.22 14.83
CA LYS A 72 21.77 -8.94 16.19
C LYS A 72 23.24 -9.26 16.35
N ALA A 73 23.71 -10.40 15.84
CA ALA A 73 25.10 -10.83 15.96
C ALA A 73 26.10 -9.79 15.41
N ARG A 74 25.71 -9.07 14.35
CA ARG A 74 26.51 -8.00 13.75
C ARG A 74 26.18 -6.59 14.26
N GLY A 75 25.27 -6.45 15.23
CA GLY A 75 24.85 -5.16 15.78
C GLY A 75 24.12 -4.26 14.77
N ALA A 76 23.30 -4.85 13.89
CA ALA A 76 22.51 -4.11 12.92
C ALA A 76 21.50 -3.17 13.60
N LYS A 77 21.24 -2.01 12.99
CA LYS A 77 20.08 -1.19 13.37
C LYS A 77 18.81 -1.86 12.87
N ILE A 78 17.89 -2.17 13.78
CA ILE A 78 16.59 -2.77 13.49
C ILE A 78 15.54 -1.66 13.54
N TYR A 79 14.75 -1.52 12.47
CA TYR A 79 13.70 -0.49 12.38
C TYR A 79 12.33 -1.03 12.81
N ALA A 80 11.98 -2.23 12.34
CA ALA A 80 10.74 -2.91 12.66
C ALA A 80 10.89 -4.42 12.35
N GLU A 81 9.92 -5.21 12.78
CA GLU A 81 9.80 -6.64 12.47
C GLU A 81 8.67 -6.85 11.46
N LEU A 82 8.92 -7.63 10.41
CA LEU A 82 7.88 -8.04 9.46
C LEU A 82 7.21 -9.31 9.99
N VAL A 83 6.04 -9.14 10.61
CA VAL A 83 5.39 -10.23 11.36
C VAL A 83 4.36 -11.03 10.57
N GLY A 84 3.83 -10.51 9.47
CA GLY A 84 2.84 -11.24 8.69
C GLY A 84 2.69 -10.77 7.25
N PHE A 85 2.24 -11.68 6.40
CA PHE A 85 1.99 -11.47 4.99
C PHE A 85 0.70 -12.16 4.54
N GLY A 86 -0.06 -11.51 3.66
CA GLY A 86 -1.33 -12.02 3.18
C GLY A 86 -1.54 -11.73 1.70
N MET A 87 -2.12 -12.70 1.00
CA MET A 87 -2.48 -12.59 -0.41
C MET A 87 -3.86 -13.18 -0.64
N SER A 88 -4.56 -12.62 -1.61
CA SER A 88 -5.83 -13.13 -2.14
C SER A 88 -5.93 -12.79 -3.63
N GLY A 89 -7.01 -13.21 -4.27
CA GLY A 89 -7.37 -12.75 -5.61
C GLY A 89 -8.87 -12.54 -5.70
N ASP A 90 -9.29 -11.47 -6.38
CA ASP A 90 -10.72 -11.15 -6.54
C ASP A 90 -11.46 -12.17 -7.42
N ALA A 91 -10.77 -12.74 -8.41
CA ALA A 91 -11.38 -13.62 -9.43
C ALA A 91 -12.64 -13.03 -10.09
N TYR A 92 -12.67 -11.69 -10.25
CA TYR A 92 -13.85 -10.92 -10.64
C TYR A 92 -13.70 -10.21 -12.00
N HIS A 93 -12.83 -9.21 -12.08
CA HIS A 93 -12.58 -8.44 -13.30
C HIS A 93 -11.09 -8.13 -13.45
N MET A 94 -10.61 -7.90 -14.67
CA MET A 94 -9.17 -7.73 -14.93
C MET A 94 -8.57 -6.48 -14.29
N THR A 95 -9.35 -5.41 -14.16
CA THR A 95 -8.88 -4.10 -13.69
C THR A 95 -9.77 -3.45 -12.65
N SER A 96 -11.00 -3.97 -12.48
CA SER A 96 -11.95 -3.40 -11.54
C SER A 96 -11.99 -4.29 -10.29
N PRO A 97 -11.92 -3.70 -9.09
CA PRO A 97 -12.00 -4.49 -7.88
C PRO A 97 -13.41 -5.06 -7.71
N SER A 98 -13.54 -6.10 -6.89
CA SER A 98 -14.83 -6.53 -6.38
C SER A 98 -15.51 -5.37 -5.64
N ALA A 99 -16.76 -5.07 -5.98
CA ALA A 99 -17.48 -3.90 -5.47
C ALA A 99 -17.68 -3.90 -3.94
N ASP A 100 -17.63 -5.09 -3.32
CA ASP A 100 -17.76 -5.27 -1.87
C ASP A 100 -16.42 -5.25 -1.11
N GLY A 101 -15.29 -5.12 -1.83
CA GLY A 101 -13.95 -5.12 -1.23
C GLY A 101 -13.48 -6.47 -0.69
N SER A 102 -14.16 -7.56 -1.03
CA SER A 102 -13.93 -8.88 -0.41
C SER A 102 -12.52 -9.43 -0.63
N GLY A 103 -11.92 -9.30 -1.81
CA GLY A 103 -10.55 -9.77 -2.02
C GLY A 103 -9.55 -9.01 -1.16
N GLY A 104 -9.64 -7.67 -1.13
CA GLY A 104 -8.81 -6.85 -0.24
C GLY A 104 -8.97 -7.25 1.24
N ALA A 105 -10.20 -7.49 1.68
CA ALA A 105 -10.47 -7.98 3.04
C ALA A 105 -9.79 -9.33 3.32
N LEU A 106 -9.90 -10.30 2.41
CA LEU A 106 -9.29 -11.62 2.57
C LEU A 106 -7.76 -11.55 2.65
N ALA A 107 -7.13 -10.65 1.89
CA ALA A 107 -5.68 -10.42 1.97
C ALA A 107 -5.29 -9.87 3.36
N MET A 108 -6.03 -8.88 3.87
CA MET A 108 -5.80 -8.32 5.21
C MET A 108 -6.04 -9.35 6.31
N GLU A 109 -7.14 -10.10 6.24
CA GLU A 109 -7.46 -11.18 7.19
C GLU A 109 -6.38 -12.27 7.21
N ALA A 110 -5.81 -12.61 6.05
CA ALA A 110 -4.70 -13.55 5.94
C ALA A 110 -3.43 -12.98 6.60
N ALA A 111 -3.08 -11.71 6.35
CA ALA A 111 -1.92 -11.06 6.95
C ALA A 111 -2.04 -10.93 8.48
N ILE A 112 -3.23 -10.59 8.98
CA ILE A 112 -3.53 -10.53 10.42
C ILE A 112 -3.35 -11.90 11.07
N ARG A 113 -3.86 -12.96 10.42
CA ARG A 113 -3.75 -14.34 10.90
C ARG A 113 -2.30 -14.82 10.90
N ASP A 114 -1.55 -14.53 9.84
CA ASP A 114 -0.13 -14.88 9.73
C ASP A 114 0.71 -14.17 10.81
N ALA A 115 0.40 -12.90 11.07
CA ALA A 115 1.00 -12.13 12.16
C ALA A 115 0.63 -12.62 13.57
N GLY A 116 -0.40 -13.45 13.72
CA GLY A 116 -0.86 -13.94 15.02
C GLY A 116 -1.40 -12.83 15.94
N ILE A 117 -1.88 -11.72 15.37
CA ILE A 117 -2.43 -10.58 16.12
C ILE A 117 -3.94 -10.46 15.94
N ASN A 118 -4.57 -9.67 16.82
CA ASN A 118 -5.95 -9.23 16.67
C ASN A 118 -6.01 -7.92 15.87
N ALA A 119 -7.14 -7.68 15.17
CA ALA A 119 -7.34 -6.46 14.39
C ALA A 119 -7.25 -5.18 15.22
N ASP A 120 -7.65 -5.21 16.50
CA ASP A 120 -7.58 -4.05 17.40
C ASP A 120 -6.17 -3.67 17.84
N GLN A 121 -5.16 -4.49 17.50
CA GLN A 121 -3.74 -4.18 17.70
C GLN A 121 -3.13 -3.37 16.55
N ILE A 122 -3.84 -3.20 15.43
CA ILE A 122 -3.35 -2.40 14.29
C ILE A 122 -3.68 -0.93 14.54
N GLY A 123 -2.63 -0.11 14.71
CA GLY A 123 -2.79 1.34 14.92
C GLY A 123 -2.91 2.15 13.64
N TYR A 124 -2.35 1.68 12.52
CA TYR A 124 -2.27 2.44 11.28
C TYR A 124 -2.28 1.52 10.05
N ILE A 125 -2.98 1.96 9.00
CA ILE A 125 -2.97 1.35 7.66
C ILE A 125 -2.52 2.42 6.67
N ASN A 126 -1.39 2.17 6.00
CA ASN A 126 -1.06 2.87 4.75
C ASN A 126 -1.79 2.17 3.61
N ALA A 127 -2.87 2.79 3.14
CA ALA A 127 -3.78 2.20 2.19
C ALA A 127 -3.21 2.20 0.76
N HIS A 128 -3.78 1.36 -0.10
CA HIS A 128 -3.56 1.44 -1.53
C HIS A 128 -4.08 2.77 -2.09
N GLY A 129 -5.29 3.20 -1.74
CA GLY A 129 -5.89 4.53 -1.96
C GLY A 129 -5.37 5.25 -3.20
N THR A 130 -5.80 4.82 -4.39
CA THR A 130 -5.23 5.27 -5.67
C THR A 130 -5.88 6.52 -6.21
N SER A 131 -6.87 7.10 -5.51
CA SER A 131 -7.68 8.20 -6.03
C SER A 131 -8.59 7.77 -7.18
N THR A 132 -8.93 6.48 -7.25
CA THR A 132 -9.87 5.96 -8.26
C THR A 132 -11.28 5.83 -7.67
N PRO A 133 -12.35 6.10 -8.44
CA PRO A 133 -13.72 6.04 -7.92
C PRO A 133 -14.08 4.67 -7.33
N ALA A 134 -13.79 3.58 -8.05
CA ALA A 134 -14.12 2.22 -7.62
C ALA A 134 -13.15 1.66 -6.57
N GLY A 135 -11.84 1.87 -6.76
CA GLY A 135 -10.78 1.32 -5.90
C GLY A 135 -10.92 1.79 -4.46
N ASP A 136 -10.99 3.11 -4.26
CA ASP A 136 -11.03 3.71 -2.93
C ASP A 136 -12.28 3.31 -2.12
N VAL A 137 -13.42 3.10 -2.79
CA VAL A 137 -14.65 2.59 -2.15
C VAL A 137 -14.49 1.14 -1.76
N ALA A 138 -14.04 0.29 -2.70
CA ALA A 138 -13.85 -1.13 -2.45
C ALA A 138 -12.85 -1.36 -1.31
N GLU A 139 -11.74 -0.61 -1.28
CA GLU A 139 -10.76 -0.70 -0.19
C GLU A 139 -11.35 -0.29 1.16
N THR A 140 -12.14 0.78 1.22
CA THR A 140 -12.80 1.20 2.47
C THR A 140 -13.73 0.11 3.01
N LEU A 141 -14.49 -0.56 2.12
CA LEU A 141 -15.35 -1.68 2.50
C LEU A 141 -14.53 -2.88 2.95
N GLY A 142 -13.42 -3.17 2.26
CA GLY A 142 -12.50 -4.23 2.61
C GLY A 142 -11.87 -4.03 3.99
N ILE A 143 -11.41 -2.82 4.30
CA ILE A 143 -10.84 -2.46 5.61
C ILE A 143 -11.88 -2.67 6.70
N LYS A 144 -13.10 -2.15 6.51
CA LYS A 144 -14.20 -2.32 7.48
C LYS A 144 -14.54 -3.78 7.72
N ARG A 145 -14.49 -4.61 6.68
CA ARG A 145 -14.74 -6.04 6.78
C ARG A 145 -13.64 -6.75 7.57
N ALA A 146 -12.38 -6.56 7.19
CA ALA A 146 -11.24 -7.24 7.82
C ALA A 146 -11.04 -6.81 9.28
N MET A 147 -11.28 -5.53 9.58
CA MET A 147 -11.06 -4.96 10.90
C MET A 147 -12.26 -5.11 11.84
N GLY A 148 -13.46 -5.31 11.30
CA GLY A 148 -14.70 -5.33 12.09
C GLY A 148 -14.84 -4.06 12.93
N ALA A 149 -15.12 -4.21 14.23
CA ALA A 149 -15.27 -3.09 15.15
C ALA A 149 -13.98 -2.26 15.36
N ALA A 150 -12.80 -2.79 15.01
CA ALA A 150 -11.54 -2.04 15.10
C ALA A 150 -11.40 -0.99 13.98
N ALA A 151 -12.22 -1.07 12.93
CA ALA A 151 -12.18 -0.13 11.80
C ALA A 151 -12.40 1.33 12.21
N ASP A 152 -13.16 1.58 13.27
CA ASP A 152 -13.47 2.94 13.75
C ASP A 152 -12.32 3.58 14.55
N LYS A 153 -11.28 2.79 14.90
CA LYS A 153 -10.16 3.23 15.73
C LYS A 153 -8.82 3.28 14.97
N VAL A 154 -8.71 2.51 13.89
CA VAL A 154 -7.49 2.45 13.09
C VAL A 154 -7.31 3.74 12.29
N MET A 155 -6.11 4.29 12.28
CA MET A 155 -5.77 5.42 11.41
C MET A 155 -5.55 4.91 10.00
N VAL A 156 -6.09 5.60 8.99
CA VAL A 156 -5.92 5.26 7.59
C VAL A 156 -5.49 6.50 6.81
N SER A 157 -4.46 6.37 5.98
CA SER A 157 -4.07 7.40 5.02
C SER A 157 -3.61 6.75 3.71
N SER A 158 -3.51 7.55 2.64
CA SER A 158 -2.84 7.12 1.41
C SER A 158 -1.75 8.13 1.06
N THR A 159 -0.51 7.66 1.08
CA THR A 159 0.66 8.47 0.73
C THR A 159 0.76 8.76 -0.76
N LYS A 160 -0.03 8.07 -1.61
CA LYS A 160 -0.16 8.37 -3.04
C LYS A 160 -0.76 9.74 -3.30
N SER A 161 -1.44 10.34 -2.32
CA SER A 161 -1.86 11.74 -2.35
C SER A 161 -0.67 12.69 -2.59
N MET A 162 0.51 12.35 -2.05
CA MET A 162 1.73 13.12 -2.21
C MET A 162 2.69 12.56 -3.27
N THR A 163 2.78 11.24 -3.40
CA THR A 163 3.78 10.59 -4.27
C THR A 163 3.27 10.26 -5.66
N GLY A 164 1.95 10.30 -5.88
CA GLY A 164 1.32 9.58 -6.98
C GLY A 164 1.46 8.07 -6.82
N HIS A 165 1.02 7.33 -7.84
CA HIS A 165 1.04 5.88 -7.88
C HIS A 165 2.26 5.37 -8.64
N LEU A 166 3.20 4.77 -7.90
CA LEU A 166 4.47 4.25 -8.44
C LEU A 166 4.37 2.81 -9.00
N LEU A 167 3.17 2.35 -9.36
CA LEU A 167 2.87 0.99 -9.83
C LEU A 167 3.63 -0.09 -9.05
N GLY A 168 4.58 -0.81 -9.68
CA GLY A 168 5.36 -1.89 -9.05
C GLY A 168 6.25 -1.44 -7.89
N ALA A 169 6.61 -0.16 -7.81
CA ALA A 169 7.37 0.39 -6.69
C ALA A 169 6.50 0.91 -5.53
N ALA A 170 5.19 1.07 -5.72
CA ALA A 170 4.29 1.67 -4.73
C ALA A 170 4.35 0.94 -3.38
N GLY A 171 4.11 -0.39 -3.38
CA GLY A 171 4.13 -1.18 -2.15
C GLY A 171 5.49 -1.16 -1.43
N SER A 172 6.59 -1.04 -2.18
CA SER A 172 7.94 -0.97 -1.58
C SER A 172 8.20 0.35 -0.87
N VAL A 173 7.84 1.49 -1.48
CA VAL A 173 7.96 2.82 -0.87
C VAL A 173 6.97 2.96 0.29
N GLU A 174 5.74 2.46 0.14
CA GLU A 174 4.70 2.48 1.17
C GLU A 174 5.04 1.60 2.38
N SER A 175 5.77 0.50 2.18
CA SER A 175 6.30 -0.32 3.26
C SER A 175 7.36 0.45 4.06
N ILE A 176 8.28 1.14 3.38
CA ILE A 176 9.28 2.01 4.03
C ILE A 176 8.57 3.09 4.85
N ILE A 177 7.57 3.76 4.27
CA ILE A 177 6.81 4.79 4.99
C ILE A 177 6.10 4.20 6.21
N SER A 178 5.46 3.04 6.08
CA SER A 178 4.80 2.35 7.21
C SER A 178 5.77 2.00 8.34
N VAL A 179 6.98 1.53 7.99
CA VAL A 179 8.04 1.28 8.97
C VAL A 179 8.48 2.58 9.64
N MET A 180 8.66 3.65 8.87
CA MET A 180 9.03 4.95 9.44
C MET A 180 7.94 5.53 10.34
N SER A 181 6.66 5.27 10.06
CA SER A 181 5.58 5.65 10.97
C SER A 181 5.70 4.99 12.35
N LEU A 182 6.19 3.75 12.42
CA LEU A 182 6.49 3.07 13.69
C LEU A 182 7.71 3.68 14.38
N VAL A 183 8.75 4.04 13.63
CA VAL A 183 10.00 4.58 14.18
C VAL A 183 9.78 5.99 14.73
N ASP A 184 9.10 6.83 13.95
CA ASP A 184 8.91 8.25 14.25
C ASP A 184 7.66 8.50 15.11
N GLN A 185 6.85 7.47 15.36
CA GLN A 185 5.58 7.56 16.10
C GLN A 185 4.65 8.63 15.51
N ALA A 186 4.60 8.72 14.18
CA ALA A 186 3.82 9.70 13.45
C ALA A 186 3.21 9.06 12.19
N VAL A 187 1.96 9.39 11.89
CA VAL A 187 1.30 8.95 10.65
C VAL A 187 1.39 10.04 9.57
N PRO A 188 1.68 9.68 8.31
CA PRO A 188 1.64 10.62 7.21
C PRO A 188 0.27 11.27 7.06
N GLN A 189 0.28 12.55 6.66
CA GLN A 189 -0.94 13.23 6.26
C GLN A 189 -1.34 12.79 4.85
N GLN A 190 -2.63 12.93 4.56
CA GLN A 190 -3.18 12.83 3.22
C GLN A 190 -3.53 14.24 2.73
N SER A 191 -3.06 14.63 1.54
CA SER A 191 -3.52 15.86 0.88
C SER A 191 -4.91 15.68 0.28
N THR A 192 -5.72 16.73 0.36
CA THR A 192 -7.09 16.81 -0.19
C THR A 192 -7.15 17.79 -1.35
#